data_AF-A0AAP9HD87-F1
#
_entry.id   AF-A0AAP9HD87-F1
#
_cell.length_a   1.000
_cell.length_b   1.000
_cell.length_c   1.000
_cell.angle_alpha   90.00
_cell.angle_beta   90.00
_cell.angle_gamma   90.00
#
_symmetry.space_group_name_H-M   'P 1'
#
loop_
_entity.id
_entity.type
_entity.pdbx_description
1 polymer ?
#
loop_
_entity_poly.entity_id
_entity_poly.type
_entity_poly.pdbx_seq_one_letter_code
_entity_poly.pdbx_strand_id
1 'polypeptide(L)'
;MKLRKLLLPLAVAGTMYYVYKKSEEYELDVDHIDRCRNSLIAEGYTVADSYVLNLIENQYLMFYFSDEEKDYEVRFDKETDTIEYIKEV
;
A
#
# COMPACT_ATOMS: atom_id res chain seq x y z
N MET A 1 -32.10 -29.56 -17.91
CA MET A 1 -31.91 -29.17 -16.49
C MET A 1 -30.53 -29.55 -15.87
N LYS A 2 -29.51 -29.99 -16.63
CA LYS A 2 -28.20 -30.41 -16.04
C LYS A 2 -27.08 -29.36 -16.07
N LEU A 3 -27.12 -28.36 -16.97
CA LEU A 3 -26.05 -27.34 -17.10
C LEU A 3 -25.95 -26.39 -15.89
N ARG A 4 -27.08 -26.02 -15.28
CA ARG A 4 -27.12 -25.07 -14.15
C ARG A 4 -26.38 -25.56 -12.90
N LYS A 5 -26.25 -26.88 -12.69
CA LYS A 5 -25.59 -27.46 -11.52
C LYS A 5 -24.06 -27.43 -11.60
N LEU A 6 -23.49 -27.30 -12.80
CA LEU A 6 -22.03 -27.25 -13.02
C LEU A 6 -21.49 -25.81 -13.06
N LEU A 7 -22.33 -24.84 -13.45
CA LEU A 7 -21.95 -23.41 -13.47
C LEU A 7 -21.85 -22.78 -12.08
N LEU A 8 -22.68 -23.23 -11.13
CA LEU A 8 -22.65 -22.74 -9.74
C LEU A 8 -21.28 -22.95 -9.04
N PRO A 9 -20.68 -24.14 -9.03
CA PRO A 9 -19.37 -24.34 -8.40
C PRO A 9 -18.24 -23.60 -9.14
N LEU A 10 -18.32 -23.46 -10.47
CA LEU A 10 -17.36 -22.67 -11.24
C LEU A 10 -17.44 -21.17 -10.92
N ALA A 11 -18.65 -20.62 -10.75
CA ALA A 11 -18.84 -19.23 -10.36
C ALA A 11 -18.28 -18.96 -8.95
N VAL A 12 -18.52 -19.85 -8.00
CA VAL A 12 -18.00 -19.73 -6.63
C VAL A 12 -16.47 -19.82 -6.61
N ALA A 13 -15.88 -20.76 -7.35
CA ALA A 13 -14.43 -20.88 -7.47
C ALA A 13 -13.80 -19.61 -8.08
N GLY A 14 -14.42 -19.06 -9.13
CA GLY A 14 -13.99 -17.80 -9.74
C GLY A 14 -14.03 -16.61 -8.77
N THR A 15 -15.11 -16.48 -7.98
CA THR A 15 -15.20 -15.43 -6.97
C THR A 15 -14.17 -15.59 -5.84
N MET A 16 -13.93 -16.81 -5.35
CA MET A 16 -12.92 -17.04 -4.31
C MET A 16 -11.50 -16.78 -4.81
N TYR A 17 -11.18 -17.17 -6.04
CA TYR A 17 -9.88 -16.87 -6.66
C TYR A 17 -9.67 -15.36 -6.84
N TYR A 18 -10.71 -14.63 -7.28
CA TYR A 18 -10.66 -13.18 -7.40
C TYR A 18 -10.45 -12.49 -6.04
N VAL A 19 -11.16 -12.94 -5.00
CA VAL A 19 -11.00 -12.42 -3.63
C VAL A 19 -9.60 -12.71 -3.08
N TYR A 20 -9.08 -13.93 -3.28
CA TYR A 20 -7.74 -14.33 -2.85
C TYR A 20 -6.65 -13.50 -3.53
N LYS A 21 -6.71 -13.36 -4.86
CA LYS A 21 -5.79 -12.52 -5.62
C LYS A 21 -5.83 -11.07 -5.14
N LYS A 22 -7.04 -10.55 -4.88
CA LYS A 22 -7.23 -9.21 -4.35
C LYS A 22 -6.67 -9.07 -2.93
N SER A 23 -6.78 -10.07 -2.06
CA SER A 23 -6.17 -10.03 -0.73
C SER A 23 -4.65 -10.08 -0.77
N GLU A 24 -4.05 -10.88 -1.66
CA GLU A 24 -2.58 -10.88 -1.85
C GLU A 24 -2.08 -9.53 -2.40
N GLU A 25 -2.83 -8.93 -3.34
CA GLU A 25 -2.52 -7.58 -3.85
C GLU A 25 -2.58 -6.53 -2.73
N TYR A 26 -3.52 -6.64 -1.79
CA TYR A 26 -3.57 -5.75 -0.62
C TYR A 26 -2.41 -5.98 0.36
N GLU A 27 -2.01 -7.23 0.64
CA GLU A 27 -0.87 -7.51 1.53
C GLU A 27 0.44 -6.94 0.96
N LEU A 28 0.69 -7.14 -0.34
CA LEU A 28 1.86 -6.57 -1.04
C LEU A 28 1.86 -5.03 -1.04
N ASP A 29 0.69 -4.40 -1.08
CA ASP A 29 0.55 -2.95 -1.11
C ASP A 29 0.89 -2.28 0.24
N VAL A 30 0.75 -3.00 1.36
CA VAL A 30 1.11 -2.50 2.70
C VAL A 30 2.61 -2.58 2.96
N ASP A 31 3.32 -3.53 2.36
CA ASP A 31 4.77 -3.68 2.58
C ASP A 31 5.55 -2.41 2.18
N HIS A 32 5.10 -1.68 1.15
CA HIS A 32 5.73 -0.42 0.73
C HIS A 32 5.62 0.66 1.82
N ILE A 33 4.54 0.64 2.61
CA ILE A 33 4.30 1.61 3.69
C ILE A 33 5.32 1.39 4.81
N ASP A 34 5.55 0.14 5.20
CA ASP A 34 6.50 -0.20 6.25
C ASP A 34 7.94 0.10 5.81
N ARG A 35 8.28 -0.15 4.54
CA ARG A 35 9.59 0.23 3.99
C ARG A 35 9.79 1.74 3.98
N CYS A 36 8.81 2.51 3.54
CA CYS A 36 8.86 3.98 3.59
C CYS A 36 9.08 4.48 5.03
N ARG A 37 8.29 3.98 5.99
CA ARG A 37 8.43 4.33 7.41
C ARG A 37 9.82 4.00 7.96
N ASN A 38 10.34 2.82 7.66
CA ASN A 38 11.68 2.41 8.12
C ASN A 38 12.79 3.29 7.53
N SER A 39 12.66 3.70 6.26
CA SER A 39 13.59 4.65 5.65
C SER A 39 13.56 6.02 6.35
N LEU A 40 12.38 6.53 6.70
CA LEU A 40 12.25 7.79 7.46
C LEU A 40 12.89 7.71 8.85
N ILE A 41 12.70 6.59 9.56
CA ILE A 41 13.34 6.35 10.86
C ILE A 41 14.87 6.27 10.71
N ALA A 42 15.37 5.65 9.63
CA ALA A 42 16.80 5.57 9.35
C ALA A 42 17.44 6.94 9.04
N GLU A 43 16.69 7.86 8.45
CA GLU A 43 17.07 9.27 8.24
C GLU A 43 16.98 10.11 9.54
N GLY A 44 16.44 9.54 10.63
CA GLY A 44 16.41 10.15 11.96
C GLY A 44 15.10 10.82 12.35
N TYR A 45 14.03 10.66 11.56
CA TYR A 45 12.71 11.21 11.87
C TYR A 45 11.93 10.34 12.87
N THR A 46 11.16 10.98 13.75
CA THR A 46 10.11 10.29 14.51
C THR A 46 8.82 10.31 13.70
N VAL A 47 8.32 9.14 13.30
CA VAL A 47 7.08 9.05 12.50
C VAL A 47 5.86 8.94 13.43
N ALA A 48 5.22 10.06 13.72
CA ALA A 48 3.95 10.14 14.47
C ALA A 48 2.77 10.52 13.56
N ASP A 49 1.54 10.19 14.00
CA ASP A 49 0.26 10.56 13.34
C ASP A 49 0.24 10.40 11.80
N SER A 50 0.84 9.32 11.31
CA SER A 50 1.07 9.14 9.88
C SER A 50 -0.17 8.69 9.11
N TYR A 51 -0.37 9.22 7.90
CA TYR A 51 -1.33 8.69 6.91
C TYR A 51 -0.69 8.49 5.54
N VAL A 52 -1.26 7.57 4.76
CA VAL A 52 -0.72 7.20 3.44
C VAL A 52 -1.80 7.31 2.38
N LEU A 53 -1.43 7.93 1.25
CA LEU A 53 -2.17 7.85 0.01
C LEU A 53 -1.40 6.94 -0.95
N ASN A 54 -1.81 5.68 -1.00
CA ASN A 54 -1.26 4.68 -1.90
C ASN A 54 -2.32 4.25 -2.92
N LEU A 55 -2.09 4.59 -4.19
CA LEU A 55 -2.91 4.10 -5.29
C LEU A 55 -2.15 2.95 -5.97
N ILE A 56 -2.81 1.81 -6.13
CA ILE A 56 -2.23 0.60 -6.75
C ILE A 56 -1.65 0.91 -8.14
N GLU A 57 -2.27 1.81 -8.89
CA GLU A 57 -1.85 2.19 -10.24
C GLU A 57 -0.61 3.11 -10.29
N ASN A 58 -0.27 3.75 -9.17
CA ASN A 58 0.88 4.65 -9.11
C ASN A 58 2.16 3.88 -8.80
N GLN A 59 3.30 4.31 -9.34
CA GLN A 59 4.63 3.79 -8.98
C GLN A 59 5.18 4.38 -7.67
N TYR A 60 4.47 5.33 -7.07
CA TYR A 60 4.86 5.99 -5.82
C TYR A 60 3.71 5.94 -4.81
N LEU A 61 4.04 6.07 -3.54
CA LEU A 61 3.09 6.39 -2.47
C LEU A 61 3.39 7.78 -1.91
N MET A 62 2.35 8.48 -1.50
CA MET A 62 2.48 9.71 -0.72
C MET A 62 2.31 9.36 0.74
N PHE A 63 3.31 9.66 1.56
CA PHE A 63 3.34 9.39 2.99
C PHE A 63 3.39 10.71 3.73
N TYR A 64 2.52 10.87 4.72
CA TYR A 64 2.43 12.08 5.51
C TYR A 64 2.60 11.72 6.97
N PHE A 65 3.36 12.51 7.71
CA PHE A 65 3.61 12.24 9.11
C PHE A 65 4.01 13.51 9.85
N SER A 66 3.85 13.46 11.16
CA SER A 66 4.35 14.48 12.07
C SER A 66 5.65 14.01 12.70
N ASP A 67 6.62 14.91 12.81
CA ASP A 67 7.83 14.74 13.61
C ASP A 67 7.95 15.93 14.57
N GLU A 68 7.91 15.63 15.86
CA GLU A 68 7.80 16.62 16.94
C GLU A 68 6.57 17.54 16.79
N GLU A 69 6.76 18.76 16.26
CA GLU A 69 5.74 19.79 16.05
C GLU A 69 5.61 20.21 14.57
N LYS A 70 6.19 19.43 13.65
CA LYS A 70 6.23 19.71 12.22
C LYS A 70 5.58 18.59 11.43
N ASP A 71 4.85 18.96 10.39
CA ASP A 71 4.22 18.03 9.48
C ASP A 71 5.05 17.91 8.20
N TYR A 72 5.12 16.71 7.66
CA TYR A 72 5.90 16.38 6.49
C TYR A 72 5.08 15.62 5.47
N GLU A 73 5.29 15.97 4.20
CA GLU A 73 4.87 15.20 3.04
C GLU A 73 6.10 14.54 2.41
N VAL A 74 5.98 13.25 2.15
CA VAL A 74 7.01 12.40 1.56
C VAL A 74 6.45 11.74 0.33
N ARG A 75 7.26 11.71 -0.72
CA ARG A 75 7.00 10.87 -1.88
C ARG A 75 8.02 9.73 -1.92
N PHE A 76 7.51 8.50 -1.92
CA PHE A 76 8.31 7.29 -1.88
C PHE A 76 8.07 6.46 -3.14
N ASP A 77 9.14 6.17 -3.88
CA ASP A 77 9.12 5.33 -5.07
C ASP A 77 9.04 3.86 -4.65
N LYS A 78 7.99 3.18 -5.11
CA LYS A 78 7.67 1.79 -4.72
C LYS A 78 8.53 0.74 -5.44
N GLU A 79 9.14 1.09 -6.56
CA GLU A 79 9.93 0.18 -7.39
C GLU A 79 11.39 0.11 -6.91
N THR A 80 11.94 1.27 -6.55
CA THR A 80 13.32 1.43 -6.09
C THR A 80 13.45 1.46 -4.57
N ASP A 81 12.33 1.54 -3.86
CA ASP A 81 12.26 1.71 -2.40
C ASP A 81 13.03 2.95 -1.90
N THR A 82 12.95 4.06 -2.65
CA THR A 82 13.67 5.30 -2.35
C THR A 82 12.73 6.47 -2.02
N ILE A 83 13.17 7.34 -1.10
CA ILE A 83 12.50 8.60 -0.84
C ILE A 83 12.90 9.58 -1.94
N GLU A 84 11.95 10.02 -2.76
CA GLU A 84 12.18 11.00 -3.83
C GLU A 84 12.29 12.42 -3.25
N TYR A 85 11.46 12.74 -2.25
CA TYR A 85 11.57 13.98 -1.49
C TYR A 85 10.91 13.89 -0.11
N ILE A 86 11.32 14.81 0.77
CA ILE A 86 10.69 15.13 2.05
C ILE A 86 10.47 16.64 2.08
N LYS A 87 9.25 17.09 2.41
CA LYS A 87 8.89 18.51 2.45
C LYS A 87 8.06 18.80 3.70
N GLU A 88 8.48 19.82 4.46
CA GLU A 88 7.70 20.39 5.58
C GLU A 88 6.44 21.09 5.06
N VAL A 89 5.29 20.91 5.73
CA VAL A 89 3.96 21.41 5.34
C VAL A 89 3.43 22.42 6.35
#